data_AF-A0A931UGV8-F1
#
_entry.id   AF-A0A931UGV8-F1
#
_cell.length_a   1.000
_cell.length_b   1.000
_cell.length_c   1.000
_cell.angle_alpha   90.00
_cell.angle_beta   90.00
_cell.angle_gamma   90.00
#
_symmetry.space_group_name_H-M   'P 1'
#
loop_
_entity.id
_entity.type
_entity.pdbx_description
1 polymer ?
#
loop_
_entity_poly.entity_id
_entity_poly.type
_entity_poly.pdbx_seq_one_letter_code
_entity_poly.pdbx_strand_id
1 'polypeptide(L)' 'MELFTYALVKPMIPFLVIFALAAVGWALSDLAARRLSGSERTIWALAILVFPPLGAILYGLVGKKGAPDAEIG' A
#
# COMPACT_ATOMS: atom_id res chain seq x y z
N MET A 1 33.52 -8.07 -1.11
CA MET A 1 32.27 -7.32 -0.90
C MET A 1 31.48 -7.13 -2.19
N GLU A 2 32.11 -6.88 -3.34
CA GLU A 2 31.38 -6.61 -4.60
C GLU A 2 30.47 -7.75 -5.10
N LEU A 3 30.93 -9.01 -5.02
CA LEU A 3 30.11 -10.17 -5.40
C LEU A 3 28.80 -10.27 -4.61
N PHE A 4 28.81 -9.88 -3.34
CA PHE A 4 27.62 -9.89 -2.47
C PHE A 4 26.64 -8.78 -2.89
N THR A 5 27.16 -7.59 -3.20
CA THR A 5 26.35 -6.46 -3.70
C THR A 5 25.69 -6.81 -5.04
N TYR A 6 26.42 -7.41 -5.98
CA TYR A 6 25.88 -7.77 -7.29
C TYR A 6 24.88 -8.94 -7.23
N ALA A 7 25.11 -9.93 -6.37
CA ALA A 7 24.23 -11.09 -6.26
C ALA A 7 22.94 -10.79 -5.47
N LEU A 8 22.99 -9.90 -4.48
CA LEU A 8 21.84 -9.61 -3.62
C LEU A 8 21.09 -8.33 -4.02
N VAL A 9 21.80 -7.24 -4.33
CA VAL A 9 21.15 -5.94 -4.53
C VAL A 9 20.48 -5.85 -5.90
N LYS A 10 21.13 -6.38 -6.96
CA LYS A 10 20.54 -6.36 -8.32
C LYS A 10 19.18 -7.06 -8.41
N PRO A 11 18.95 -8.24 -7.84
CA PRO A 11 17.61 -8.85 -7.86
C PRO A 11 16.66 -8.25 -6.82
N MET A 12 17.17 -7.62 -5.76
CA MET A 12 16.33 -6.99 -4.74
C MET A 12 15.64 -5.73 -5.27
N ILE A 13 16.28 -4.95 -6.14
CA ILE A 13 15.67 -3.78 -6.77
C ILE A 13 14.38 -4.13 -7.54
N PRO A 14 14.38 -5.03 -8.54
CA PRO A 14 13.16 -5.40 -9.26
C PRO A 14 12.13 -6.05 -8.34
N PHE A 15 12.55 -6.84 -7.34
CA PHE A 15 11.63 -7.37 -6.33
C PHE A 15 10.93 -6.26 -5.55
N LEU A 16 11.66 -5.26 -5.06
CA LEU A 16 11.09 -4.12 -4.33
C LEU A 16 10.14 -3.30 -5.20
N VAL A 17 10.46 -3.12 -6.49
CA VAL A 17 9.57 -2.44 -7.43
C VAL A 17 8.28 -3.22 -7.63
N ILE A 18 8.36 -4.53 -7.89
CA ILE A 18 7.17 -5.39 -8.05
C ILE A 18 6.35 -5.41 -6.77
N PHE A 19 7.00 -5.55 -5.63
CA PHE A 19 6.35 -5.53 -4.32
C PHE A 19 5.62 -4.20 -4.06
N ALA A 20 6.26 -3.08 -4.38
CA ALA A 20 5.64 -1.76 -4.22
C ALA A 20 4.41 -1.61 -5.13
N LEU A 21 4.48 -2.05 -6.39
CA LEU A 21 3.35 -2.03 -7.31
C LEU A 21 2.21 -2.94 -6.83
N ALA A 22 2.54 -4.14 -6.35
CA ALA A 22 1.56 -5.07 -5.80
C ALA A 22 0.87 -4.50 -4.54
N ALA A 23 1.63 -3.86 -3.65
CA ALA A 23 1.10 -3.23 -2.44
C ALA A 23 0.17 -2.06 -2.78
N VAL A 24 0.55 -1.21 -3.74
CA VAL A 24 -0.31 -0.12 -4.24
C VAL A 24 -1.57 -0.67 -4.88
N GLY A 25 -1.44 -1.67 -5.76
CA GLY A 25 -2.59 -2.30 -6.43
C GLY A 25 -3.57 -2.90 -5.42
N TRP A 26 -3.07 -3.65 -4.44
CA TRP A 26 -3.87 -4.21 -3.36
C TRP A 26 -4.58 -3.11 -2.54
N ALA A 27 -3.85 -2.07 -2.14
CA ALA A 27 -4.41 -0.98 -1.35
C ALA A 27 -5.51 -0.21 -2.11
N LEU A 28 -5.31 0.05 -3.41
CA LEU A 28 -6.33 0.69 -4.25
C LEU A 28 -7.55 -0.21 -4.47
N SER A 29 -7.36 -1.51 -4.66
CA SER A 29 -8.47 -2.47 -4.76
C SER A 29 -9.27 -2.56 -3.46
N ASP A 30 -8.60 -2.64 -2.32
CA ASP A 30 -9.26 -2.64 -1.00
C ASP A 30 -9.98 -1.30 -0.74
N LEU A 31 -9.35 -0.17 -1.08
CA LEU A 31 -9.95 1.16 -0.99
C LEU A 31 -11.20 1.30 -1.88
N ALA A 32 -11.22 0.66 -3.05
CA ALA A 32 -12.38 0.63 -3.93
C ALA A 32 -13.50 -0.28 -3.44
N ALA A 33 -13.16 -1.37 -2.74
CA ALA A 33 -14.12 -2.31 -2.18
C ALA A 33 -14.78 -1.78 -0.89
N ARG A 34 -14.11 -0.91 -0.13
CA ARG A 34 -14.66 -0.33 1.11
C ARG A 34 -15.65 0.81 0.86
N ARG A 35 -16.70 0.85 1.67
CA ARG A 35 -17.58 2.03 1.80
C ARG A 35 -16.94 3.08 2.70
N LEU A 36 -16.02 3.85 2.14
CA LEU A 36 -15.48 5.06 2.78
C LEU A 36 -16.26 6.29 2.36
N SER A 37 -16.26 7.31 3.22
CA SER A 37 -16.72 8.64 2.82
C SER A 37 -15.87 9.17 1.66
N GLY A 38 -16.46 9.97 0.76
CA GLY A 38 -15.77 10.43 -0.45
C GLY A 38 -14.46 11.17 -0.15
N SER A 39 -14.45 12.00 0.90
CA SER A 39 -13.26 12.71 1.37
C SER A 39 -12.17 11.78 1.89
N GLU A 40 -12.54 10.79 2.71
CA GLU A 40 -11.60 9.84 3.31
C GLU A 40 -11.01 8.90 2.27
N ARG A 41 -11.81 8.49 1.28
CA ARG A 41 -11.32 7.75 0.11
C ARG A 41 -10.29 8.56 -0.67
N THR A 42 -10.53 9.85 -0.90
CA THR A 42 -9.60 10.72 -1.62
C THR A 42 -8.30 10.94 -0.85
N ILE A 43 -8.37 11.13 0.47
CA ILE A 43 -7.18 11.26 1.33
C ILE A 43 -6.31 10.01 1.25
N TRP A 44 -6.91 8.82 1.38
CA TRP A 44 -6.16 7.56 1.31
C TRP A 44 -5.64 7.28 -0.09
N ALA A 45 -6.40 7.57 -1.15
CA ALA A 45 -5.92 7.44 -2.52
C ALA A 45 -4.70 8.33 -2.78
N LEU A 46 -4.74 9.60 -2.34
CA LEU A 46 -3.60 10.52 -2.43
C LEU A 46 -2.40 10.03 -1.62
N ALA A 47 -2.62 9.57 -0.39
CA ALA A 47 -1.54 9.04 0.45
C ALA A 47 -0.84 7.83 -0.20
N ILE A 48 -1.61 6.89 -0.77
CA ILE A 48 -1.09 5.71 -1.48
C ILE A 48 -0.31 6.13 -2.73
N LEU A 49 -0.79 7.13 -3.48
CA LEU A 49 -0.20 7.57 -4.74
C LEU A 49 1.05 8.44 -4.55
N VAL A 50 1.07 9.31 -3.54
CA VAL A 50 2.18 10.25 -3.27
C VAL A 50 3.35 9.53 -2.59
N PHE A 51 3.07 8.51 -1.77
CA PHE A 51 4.09 7.74 -1.07
C PHE A 51 4.03 6.22 -1.36
N PRO A 52 4.20 5.73 -2.59
CA PRO A 52 4.37 4.30 -2.82
C PRO A 52 5.70 3.79 -2.23
N PRO A 53 5.76 2.65 -1.50
CA PRO A 53 4.67 1.83 -0.95
C PRO A 53 4.22 2.22 0.47
N LEU A 54 4.88 3.20 1.09
CA LEU A 54 4.63 3.63 2.48
C LEU A 54 3.15 3.99 2.74
N GLY A 55 2.50 4.68 1.83
CA GLY A 55 1.07 5.04 1.89
C GLY A 55 0.15 3.81 1.85
N ALA A 56 0.49 2.79 1.06
CA ALA A 56 -0.23 1.52 1.04
C ALA A 56 -0.06 0.73 2.36
N ILE A 57 1.15 0.75 2.93
CA ILE A 57 1.43 0.13 4.23
C ILE A 57 0.67 0.87 5.35
N LEU A 58 0.74 2.21 5.37
CA LEU A 58 0.02 3.05 6.33
C LEU A 58 -1.50 2.86 6.22
N TYR A 59 -2.04 2.76 5.01
CA TYR A 59 -3.43 2.43 4.77
C TYR A 59 -3.82 1.07 5.38
N GLY A 60 -3.02 0.04 5.14
CA GLY A 60 -3.25 -1.29 5.71
C GLY A 60 -3.17 -1.34 7.24
N LEU A 61 -2.29 -0.55 7.84
CA LEU A 61 -2.08 -0.52 9.30
C LEU A 61 -3.11 0.35 10.05
N VAL A 62 -3.45 1.52 9.50
CA VAL A 62 -4.23 2.56 10.17
C VAL A 62 -5.59 2.75 9.51
N GLY A 63 -5.64 2.84 8.18
CA GLY A 63 -6.88 3.01 7.42
C GLY A 63 -7.88 1.89 7.65
N LYS A 64 -7.39 0.66 7.88
CA LYS A 64 -8.21 -0.50 8.23
C LYS A 64 -8.94 -0.37 9.58
N LYS A 65 -8.42 0.41 10.54
CA LYS A 65 -9.05 0.66 11.85
C LYS A 65 -10.00 1.85 11.86
N GLY A 66 -9.78 2.82 10.96
CA GLY A 66 -10.58 4.04 10.87
C GLY A 66 -11.87 3.86 10.07
N ALA A 67 -11.88 2.93 9.11
CA ALA A 67 -13.13 2.45 8.53
C ALA A 67 -13.89 1.72 9.65
N PRO A 68 -15.01 2.24 10.18
CA PRO A 68 -15.84 1.46 11.06
C PRO A 68 -16.17 0.19 10.29
N ASP A 69 -15.71 -0.94 10.81
CA ASP A 69 -16.33 -2.21 10.54
C ASP A 69 -17.81 -1.94 10.80
N ALA A 70 -18.59 -1.77 9.72
CA ALA A 70 -20.03 -1.78 9.81
C ALA A 70 -20.33 -2.99 10.67
N GLU A 71 -20.85 -2.68 11.85
CA GLU A 71 -21.00 -3.61 12.95
C GLU A 71 -21.54 -4.92 12.38
N ILE A 72 -20.84 -6.01 12.67
CA ILE A 72 -21.40 -7.33 12.50
C ILE A 72 -22.54 -7.40 13.53
N GLY A 73 -23.72 -6.98 13.09
CA GLY A 73 -25.01 -7.07 13.77
C GLY A 73 -26.01 -7.70 12.81
#